data_AF-A0A4U0ZQN8-F1
#
_entry.id   AF-A0A4U0ZQN8-F1
#
_cell.length_a   1.000
_cell.length_b   1.000
_cell.length_c   1.000
_cell.angle_alpha   90.00
_cell.angle_beta   90.00
_cell.angle_gamma   90.00
#
_symmetry.space_group_name_H-M   'P 1'
#
loop_
_entity.id
_entity.type
_entity.pdbx_description
1 polymer ?
#
loop_
_entity_poly.entity_id
_entity_poly.type
_entity_poly.pdbx_seq_one_letter_code
_entity_poly.pdbx_strand_id
1 'polypeptide(L)'
;MTPPSTQDLLKKINFIEVDVEIQKQILFSIPSDKTGEMEKTIAIIAEKTKEIDRLRKEIERQDPDEYKRIMVFENAIQSFKQLAAKTPFESIICREMGGTCDLELIDTTRIQCLIKACDAKANWTIITLEGETLQFTKEQVAENPPEKDQESAQSLPFI
;
A
#
# COMPACT_ATOMS: atom_id res chain seq x y z
N MET A 1 -33.22 -9.27 -3.88
CA MET A 1 -32.07 -8.38 -3.68
C MET A 1 -30.92 -8.96 -4.49
N THR A 2 -30.34 -8.17 -5.39
CA THR A 2 -29.14 -8.58 -6.15
C THR A 2 -27.96 -8.62 -5.18
N PRO A 3 -27.08 -9.65 -5.24
CA PRO A 3 -25.85 -9.64 -4.45
C PRO A 3 -25.02 -8.39 -4.79
N PRO A 4 -24.31 -7.80 -3.80
CA PRO A 4 -23.41 -6.68 -4.05
C PRO A 4 -22.32 -7.09 -5.06
N SER A 5 -21.87 -6.14 -5.89
CA SER A 5 -20.78 -6.42 -6.83
C SER A 5 -19.42 -6.46 -6.13
N THR A 6 -18.41 -7.08 -6.76
CA THR A 6 -17.01 -7.03 -6.28
C THR A 6 -16.55 -5.60 -6.02
N GLN A 7 -16.91 -4.64 -6.88
CA GLN A 7 -16.56 -3.23 -6.68
C GLN A 7 -17.24 -2.61 -5.47
N ASP A 8 -18.49 -2.99 -5.16
CA ASP A 8 -19.19 -2.52 -3.96
C ASP A 8 -18.56 -3.11 -2.69
N LEU A 9 -18.18 -4.39 -2.73
CA LEU A 9 -17.46 -5.05 -1.64
C LEU A 9 -16.10 -4.38 -1.39
N LEU A 10 -15.35 -4.06 -2.44
CA LEU A 10 -14.06 -3.35 -2.32
C LEU A 10 -14.20 -1.94 -1.74
N LYS A 11 -15.19 -1.16 -2.21
CA LYS A 11 -15.48 0.16 -1.63
C LYS A 11 -15.83 0.05 -0.14
N LYS A 12 -16.59 -0.98 0.23
CA LYS A 12 -16.96 -1.25 1.62
C LYS A 12 -15.74 -1.63 2.46
N ILE A 13 -14.86 -2.49 1.96
CA ILE A 13 -13.59 -2.84 2.61
C ILE A 13 -12.77 -1.58 2.89
N ASN A 14 -12.52 -0.75 1.87
CA ASN A 14 -11.76 0.49 2.01
C ASN A 14 -12.36 1.43 3.08
N PHE A 15 -13.69 1.57 3.12
CA PHE A 15 -14.34 2.38 4.16
C PHE A 15 -14.08 1.82 5.58
N ILE A 16 -14.16 0.50 5.76
CA ILE A 16 -13.91 -0.14 7.04
C ILE A 16 -12.42 -0.04 7.41
N GLU A 17 -11.50 -0.14 6.45
CA GLU A 17 -10.05 0.01 6.68
C GLU A 17 -9.70 1.43 7.15
N VAL A 18 -10.30 2.45 6.54
CA VAL A 18 -10.17 3.86 7.00
C VAL A 18 -10.69 4.01 8.43
N ASP A 19 -11.85 3.43 8.76
CA ASP A 19 -12.39 3.48 10.12
C ASP A 19 -11.50 2.73 11.11
N VAL A 20 -10.97 1.57 10.76
CA VAL A 20 -9.97 0.85 11.57
C VAL A 20 -8.76 1.73 11.88
N GLU A 21 -8.24 2.46 10.89
CA GLU A 21 -7.11 3.36 11.09
C GLU A 21 -7.45 4.52 12.03
N ILE A 22 -8.65 5.09 11.92
CA ILE A 22 -9.15 6.09 12.86
C ILE A 22 -9.22 5.51 14.28
N GLN A 23 -9.73 4.29 14.44
CA GLN A 23 -9.80 3.62 15.76
C GLN A 23 -8.40 3.37 16.35
N LYS A 24 -7.38 3.06 15.54
CA LYS A 24 -6.00 2.96 16.03
C LYS A 24 -5.47 4.29 16.54
N GLN A 25 -5.73 5.39 15.83
CA GLN A 25 -5.34 6.73 16.29
C GLN A 25 -6.05 7.12 17.59
N ILE A 26 -7.33 6.78 17.73
CA ILE A 26 -8.08 6.92 18.98
C ILE A 26 -7.39 6.10 20.07
N LEU A 27 -7.07 4.83 19.83
CA LEU A 27 -6.40 3.96 20.80
C LEU A 27 -5.09 4.56 21.32
N PHE A 28 -4.24 5.11 20.43
CA PHE A 28 -3.00 5.79 20.81
C PHE A 28 -3.22 7.07 21.63
N SER A 29 -4.41 7.67 21.54
CA SER A 29 -4.76 8.89 22.25
C SER A 29 -5.39 8.62 23.62
N ILE A 30 -5.73 7.37 23.94
CA ILE A 30 -6.33 7.00 25.24
C ILE A 30 -5.24 6.98 26.32
N PRO A 31 -5.42 7.71 27.44
CA PRO A 31 -4.54 7.62 28.61
C PRO A 31 -4.37 6.19 29.13
N SER A 32 -3.16 5.83 29.55
CA SER A 32 -2.82 4.45 29.95
C SER A 32 -3.56 3.95 31.20
N ASP A 33 -4.08 4.85 32.03
CA ASP A 33 -4.89 4.54 33.20
C ASP A 33 -6.36 4.22 32.86
N LYS A 34 -6.77 4.47 31.61
CA LYS A 34 -8.13 4.20 31.11
C LYS A 34 -8.22 2.88 30.35
N THR A 35 -7.82 1.79 31.00
CA THR A 35 -7.80 0.44 30.41
C THR A 35 -9.14 0.00 29.81
N GLY A 36 -10.27 0.30 30.46
CA GLY A 36 -11.59 -0.05 29.96
C GLY A 36 -12.01 0.68 28.68
N GLU A 37 -11.49 1.88 28.41
CA GLU A 37 -11.69 2.57 27.13
C GLU A 37 -10.80 1.93 26.04
N MET A 38 -9.55 1.59 26.38
CA MET A 38 -8.65 0.89 25.46
C MET A 38 -9.22 -0.46 25.01
N GLU A 39 -9.74 -1.27 25.94
CA GLU A 39 -10.34 -2.57 25.65
C GLU A 39 -11.52 -2.46 24.69
N LYS A 40 -12.37 -1.44 24.85
CA LYS A 40 -13.50 -1.18 23.94
C LYS A 40 -13.02 -0.84 22.54
N THR A 41 -12.03 0.05 22.42
CA THR A 41 -11.48 0.43 21.10
C THR A 41 -10.81 -0.76 20.42
N ILE A 42 -10.07 -1.58 21.18
CA ILE A 42 -9.47 -2.83 20.66
C ILE A 42 -10.56 -3.79 20.17
N ALA A 43 -11.67 -3.94 20.90
CA ALA A 43 -12.77 -4.80 20.49
C ALA A 43 -13.42 -4.32 19.17
N ILE A 44 -13.60 -3.00 19.00
CA ILE A 44 -14.12 -2.40 17.76
C ILE A 44 -13.17 -2.66 16.59
N ILE A 45 -11.86 -2.46 16.78
CA ILE A 45 -10.84 -2.77 15.77
C ILE A 45 -10.92 -4.24 15.36
N ALA A 46 -10.99 -5.15 16.34
CA ALA A 46 -11.06 -6.58 16.09
C ALA A 46 -12.34 -6.99 15.34
N GLU A 47 -13.48 -6.38 15.66
CA GLU A 47 -14.74 -6.63 14.95
C GLU A 47 -14.67 -6.17 13.48
N LYS A 48 -14.19 -4.95 13.24
CA LYS A 48 -14.04 -4.40 11.89
C LYS A 48 -13.05 -5.20 11.04
N THR A 49 -11.94 -5.63 11.64
CA THR A 49 -10.95 -6.50 10.97
C THR A 49 -11.60 -7.83 10.55
N LYS A 50 -12.42 -8.43 11.41
CA LYS A 50 -13.17 -9.65 11.06
C LYS A 50 -14.20 -9.40 9.95
N GLU A 51 -14.79 -8.22 9.88
CA GLU A 51 -15.70 -7.87 8.79
C GLU A 51 -14.94 -7.77 7.46
N ILE A 52 -13.78 -7.13 7.43
CA ILE A 52 -12.91 -7.09 6.25
C ILE A 52 -12.57 -8.51 5.77
N ASP A 53 -12.17 -9.41 6.67
CA ASP A 53 -11.86 -10.81 6.32
C ASP A 53 -13.06 -11.54 5.71
N ARG A 54 -14.28 -11.26 6.19
CA ARG A 54 -15.50 -11.85 5.62
C ARG A 54 -15.77 -11.34 4.22
N LEU A 55 -15.62 -10.04 4.00
CA LEU A 55 -15.81 -9.41 2.69
C LEU A 55 -14.76 -9.91 1.68
N ARG A 56 -13.49 -10.07 2.10
CA ARG A 56 -12.42 -10.65 1.29
C ARG A 56 -12.75 -12.07 0.84
N LYS A 57 -13.26 -12.91 1.75
CA LYS A 57 -13.74 -14.28 1.41
C LYS A 57 -14.97 -14.28 0.52
N GLU A 58 -15.78 -13.23 0.55
CA GLU A 58 -16.91 -13.07 -0.37
C GLU A 58 -16.42 -12.73 -1.77
N ILE A 59 -15.45 -11.80 -1.88
CA ILE A 59 -14.78 -11.49 -3.15
C ILE A 59 -14.10 -12.75 -3.72
N GLU A 60 -13.35 -13.52 -2.92
CA GLU A 60 -12.72 -14.77 -3.36
C GLU A 60 -13.72 -15.76 -3.99
N ARG A 61 -14.95 -15.83 -3.46
CA ARG A 61 -15.99 -16.72 -3.99
C ARG A 61 -16.68 -16.15 -5.24
N GLN A 62 -16.88 -14.84 -5.30
CA GLN A 62 -17.59 -14.18 -6.40
C GLN A 62 -16.69 -13.93 -7.61
N ASP A 63 -15.45 -13.53 -7.36
CA ASP A 63 -14.47 -13.11 -8.34
C ASP A 63 -13.05 -13.53 -7.89
N PRO A 64 -12.69 -14.81 -8.07
CA PRO A 64 -11.42 -15.35 -7.61
C PRO A 64 -10.21 -14.74 -8.33
N ASP A 65 -10.39 -14.24 -9.55
CA ASP A 65 -9.29 -13.65 -10.31
C ASP A 65 -9.00 -12.23 -9.84
N GLU A 66 -10.04 -11.42 -9.56
CA GLU A 66 -9.83 -10.12 -8.92
C GLU A 66 -9.26 -10.28 -7.51
N TYR A 67 -9.72 -11.28 -6.73
CA TYR A 67 -9.13 -11.61 -5.44
C TYR A 67 -7.63 -11.90 -5.55
N LYS A 68 -7.21 -12.74 -6.51
CA LYS A 68 -5.78 -13.02 -6.73
C LYS A 68 -5.01 -11.76 -7.08
N ARG A 69 -5.56 -10.89 -7.93
CA ARG A 69 -4.91 -9.61 -8.30
C ARG A 69 -4.69 -8.73 -7.07
N ILE A 70 -5.70 -8.59 -6.22
CA ILE A 70 -5.60 -7.85 -4.95
C ILE A 70 -4.49 -8.43 -4.09
N MET A 71 -4.47 -9.76 -3.90
CA MET A 71 -3.45 -10.43 -3.09
C MET A 71 -2.03 -10.19 -3.62
N VAL A 72 -1.83 -10.14 -4.95
CA VAL A 72 -0.53 -9.83 -5.54
C VAL A 72 -0.07 -8.42 -5.12
N PHE A 73 -0.94 -7.40 -5.25
CA PHE A 73 -0.60 -6.03 -4.86
C PHE A 73 -0.39 -5.89 -3.35
N GLU A 74 -1.21 -6.51 -2.51
CA GLU A 74 -1.05 -6.47 -1.06
C GLU A 74 0.31 -7.03 -0.64
N ASN A 75 0.71 -8.16 -1.22
CA ASN A 75 2.03 -8.77 -0.97
C ASN A 75 3.17 -7.87 -1.45
N ALA A 76 3.01 -7.20 -2.59
CA ALA A 76 3.98 -6.24 -3.11
C ALA A 76 4.16 -5.05 -2.17
N ILE A 77 3.05 -4.46 -1.71
CA ILE A 77 3.04 -3.35 -0.74
C ILE A 77 3.66 -3.80 0.58
N GLN A 78 3.35 -5.00 1.06
CA GLN A 78 3.93 -5.53 2.29
C GLN A 78 5.46 -5.71 2.15
N SER A 79 5.91 -6.28 1.03
CA SER A 79 7.33 -6.43 0.73
C SER A 79 8.03 -5.08 0.67
N PHE A 80 7.41 -4.10 0.01
CA PHE A 80 7.89 -2.73 -0.07
C PHE A 80 8.01 -2.08 1.32
N LYS A 81 7.00 -2.22 2.20
CA LYS A 81 7.05 -1.75 3.59
C LYS A 81 8.17 -2.41 4.39
N GLN A 82 8.38 -3.71 4.22
CA GLN A 82 9.48 -4.43 4.87
C GLN A 82 10.86 -3.94 4.39
N LEU A 83 10.98 -3.58 3.11
CA LEU A 83 12.20 -2.98 2.57
C LEU A 83 12.42 -1.59 3.14
N ALA A 84 11.40 -0.73 3.16
CA ALA A 84 11.46 0.61 3.73
C ALA A 84 11.86 0.63 5.21
N ALA A 85 11.45 -0.39 5.97
CA ALA A 85 11.83 -0.55 7.37
C ALA A 85 13.31 -0.92 7.57
N LYS A 86 13.93 -1.61 6.61
CA LYS A 86 15.36 -1.99 6.64
C LYS A 86 16.26 -0.92 6.05
N THR A 87 15.82 -0.33 4.94
CA THR A 87 16.54 0.68 4.17
C THR A 87 15.57 1.81 3.86
N PRO A 88 15.66 2.94 4.56
CA PRO A 88 14.80 4.08 4.28
C PRO A 88 14.99 4.58 2.84
N PHE A 89 13.89 4.84 2.16
CA PHE A 89 13.91 5.48 0.85
C PHE A 89 14.08 6.99 1.01
N GLU A 90 14.94 7.59 0.20
CA GLU A 90 15.13 9.05 0.15
C GLU A 90 14.10 9.74 -0.76
N SER A 91 13.61 9.03 -1.78
CA SER A 91 12.56 9.53 -2.67
C SER A 91 11.57 8.43 -3.01
N ILE A 92 10.29 8.77 -3.07
CA ILE A 92 9.22 7.87 -3.50
C ILE A 92 8.36 8.63 -4.52
N ILE A 93 8.15 8.03 -5.68
CA ILE A 93 7.27 8.53 -6.74
C ILE A 93 6.17 7.50 -6.93
N CYS A 94 4.93 7.93 -6.73
CA CYS A 94 3.74 7.12 -6.98
C CYS A 94 3.09 7.58 -8.28
N ARG A 95 2.52 6.63 -9.03
CA ARG A 95 1.72 6.94 -10.20
C ARG A 95 0.41 7.58 -9.75
N GLU A 96 0.26 8.88 -10.03
CA GLU A 96 -1.01 9.57 -9.84
C GLU A 96 -2.04 9.15 -10.90
N MET A 97 -3.33 9.45 -10.66
CA MET A 97 -4.39 9.24 -11.65
C MET A 97 -4.11 10.05 -12.91
N GLY A 98 -3.76 9.37 -14.01
CA GLY A 98 -3.41 9.99 -15.30
C GLY A 98 -1.91 10.27 -15.48
N GLY A 99 -1.09 10.04 -14.44
CA GLY A 99 0.36 10.15 -14.51
C GLY A 99 1.03 8.92 -15.14
N THR A 100 2.31 9.08 -15.48
CA THR A 100 3.21 7.99 -15.87
C THR A 100 4.22 7.76 -14.75
N CYS A 101 4.43 6.49 -14.40
CA CYS A 101 5.56 6.06 -13.59
C CYS A 101 6.27 5.04 -14.45
N ASP A 102 7.45 5.40 -14.91
CA ASP A 102 8.32 4.51 -15.67
C ASP A 102 9.72 4.60 -15.03
N LEU A 103 10.44 3.47 -15.03
CA LEU A 103 11.86 3.41 -14.70
C LEU A 103 12.64 3.02 -15.96
N GLU A 104 13.58 3.87 -16.38
CA GLU A 104 14.48 3.61 -17.50
C GLU A 104 15.78 2.95 -17.04
N LEU A 105 16.08 1.80 -17.62
CA LEU A 105 17.31 1.05 -17.39
C LEU A 105 18.40 1.47 -18.39
N ILE A 106 19.66 1.16 -18.06
CA ILE A 106 20.83 1.52 -18.91
C ILE A 106 20.80 0.93 -20.32
N ASP A 107 20.06 -0.16 -20.53
CA ASP A 107 19.88 -0.83 -21.82
C ASP A 107 18.72 -0.24 -22.64
N THR A 108 18.19 0.91 -22.21
CA THR A 108 17.01 1.61 -22.77
C THR A 108 15.68 0.91 -22.54
N THR A 109 15.64 -0.17 -21.75
CA THR A 109 14.38 -0.78 -21.31
C THR A 109 13.64 0.17 -20.39
N ARG A 110 12.34 0.35 -20.64
CA ARG A 110 11.44 1.11 -19.75
C ARG A 110 10.46 0.18 -19.08
N ILE A 111 10.41 0.22 -17.75
CA ILE A 111 9.51 -0.59 -16.94
C ILE A 111 8.43 0.32 -16.36
N GLN A 112 7.17 0.03 -16.68
CA GLN A 112 6.04 0.76 -16.10
C GLN A 112 5.81 0.34 -14.66
N CYS A 113 5.60 1.33 -13.79
CA CYS A 113 5.42 1.13 -12.36
C CYS A 113 4.14 1.77 -11.84
N LEU A 114 3.72 1.31 -10.67
CA LEU A 114 2.79 2.01 -9.79
C LEU A 114 3.57 2.88 -8.80
N ILE A 115 4.70 2.39 -8.31
CA ILE A 115 5.56 3.08 -7.35
C ILE A 115 7.02 2.85 -7.77
N LYS A 116 7.84 3.89 -7.73
CA LYS A 116 9.31 3.78 -7.75
C LYS A 116 9.90 4.54 -6.58
N ALA A 117 10.85 3.94 -5.89
CA ALA A 117 11.53 4.53 -4.76
C ALA A 117 13.02 4.34 -4.86
N CYS A 118 13.77 5.32 -4.35
CA CYS A 118 15.23 5.33 -4.39
C CYS A 118 15.77 5.39 -2.97
N ASP A 119 16.78 4.57 -2.64
CA ASP A 119 17.46 4.58 -1.35
C ASP A 119 18.69 5.50 -1.34
N ALA A 120 19.33 5.65 -0.17
CA ALA A 120 20.52 6.48 -0.01
C ALA A 120 21.77 5.99 -0.78
N LYS A 121 21.75 4.76 -1.29
CA LYS A 121 22.80 4.20 -2.16
C LYS A 121 22.46 4.38 -3.65
N ALA A 122 21.38 5.08 -3.95
CA ALA A 122 20.79 5.22 -5.28
C ALA A 122 20.33 3.89 -5.90
N ASN A 123 20.00 2.88 -5.09
CA ASN A 123 19.30 1.70 -5.58
C ASN A 123 17.80 2.01 -5.69
N TRP A 124 17.17 1.45 -6.70
CA TRP A 124 15.78 1.63 -7.01
C TRP A 124 14.96 0.39 -6.64
N THR A 125 13.81 0.60 -6.02
CA THR A 125 12.79 -0.42 -5.80
C THR A 125 11.51 0.04 -6.47
N ILE A 126 10.90 -0.81 -7.30
CA ILE A 126 9.64 -0.50 -7.98
C ILE A 126 8.57 -1.56 -7.68
N ILE A 127 7.31 -1.15 -7.76
CA ILE A 127 6.16 -2.04 -7.89
C ILE A 127 5.63 -1.87 -9.31
N THR A 128 5.57 -2.95 -10.10
CA THR A 128 5.09 -2.92 -11.49
C THR A 128 3.56 -2.78 -11.58
N LEU A 129 3.01 -2.60 -12.79
CA LEU A 129 1.56 -2.57 -13.00
C LEU A 129 0.89 -3.93 -12.73
N GLU A 130 1.68 -5.00 -12.73
CA GLU A 130 1.27 -6.37 -12.43
C GLU A 130 1.40 -6.68 -10.93
N GLY A 131 1.97 -5.77 -10.14
CA GLY A 131 2.17 -5.93 -8.71
C GLY A 131 3.41 -6.74 -8.35
N GLU A 132 4.42 -6.79 -9.21
CA GLU A 132 5.71 -7.38 -8.89
C GLU A 132 6.62 -6.35 -8.23
N THR A 133 7.36 -6.76 -7.18
CA THR A 133 8.38 -5.90 -6.57
C THR A 133 9.74 -6.22 -7.19
N LEU A 134 10.31 -5.25 -7.90
CA LEU A 134 11.63 -5.38 -8.54
C LEU A 134 12.63 -4.42 -7.89
N GLN A 135 13.89 -4.85 -7.80
CA GLN A 135 14.98 -4.05 -7.26
C GLN A 135 16.10 -3.94 -8.29
N PHE A 136 16.62 -2.73 -8.45
CA PHE A 136 17.69 -2.39 -9.36
C PHE A 136 18.78 -1.62 -8.62
N THR A 137 20.02 -1.96 -8.89
CA THR A 137 21.17 -1.18 -8.42
C THR A 137 21.32 0.10 -9.22
N LYS A 138 22.06 1.07 -8.68
CA LYS A 138 22.38 2.32 -9.37
C LYS A 138 22.95 2.08 -10.77
N GLU A 139 23.81 1.07 -10.91
CA GLU A 139 24.49 0.76 -12.17
C GLU A 139 23.56 0.20 -13.25
N GLN A 140 22.37 -0.27 -12.87
CA GLN A 140 21.37 -0.83 -13.79
C GLN A 140 20.37 0.21 -14.30
N VAL A 141 20.30 1.39 -13.67
CA VAL A 141 19.29 2.41 -13.92
C VAL A 141 19.91 3.61 -14.64
N ALA A 142 19.26 4.09 -15.70
CA ALA A 142 19.72 5.26 -16.46
C ALA A 142 19.32 6.59 -15.79
N GLU A 143 18.38 6.56 -14.85
CA GLU A 143 17.87 7.71 -14.11
C GLU A 143 18.70 8.04 -12.85
N ASN A 144 18.86 9.34 -12.58
CA ASN A 144 19.36 9.83 -11.30
C ASN A 144 18.21 10.01 -10.30
N PRO A 145 18.46 9.85 -8.99
CA PRO A 145 17.46 10.16 -7.98
C PRO A 145 16.99 11.62 -8.11
N PRO A 146 15.69 11.92 -7.93
CA PRO A 146 15.23 13.30 -7.89
C PRO A 146 15.94 14.06 -6.75
N GLU A 147 16.30 15.33 -7.00
CA GLU A 147 16.92 16.18 -5.97
C GLU A 147 15.98 16.33 -4.76
N LYS A 148 16.55 16.43 -3.55
CA LYS A 148 15.83 16.39 -2.25
C LYS A 148 14.80 17.52 -2.02
N ASP A 149 14.58 18.39 -3.00
CA ASP A 149 13.66 19.52 -2.91
C ASP A 149 12.50 19.34 -3.91
N GLN A 150 11.50 18.54 -3.52
CA GLN A 150 10.09 18.77 -3.87
C GLN A 150 9.16 17.89 -3.03
N GLU A 151 8.77 18.47 -1.89
CA GLU A 151 7.42 18.44 -1.31
C GLU A 151 6.38 17.53 -2.01
N SER A 152 6.27 16.28 -1.55
CA SER A 152 4.98 15.61 -1.35
C SER A 152 5.15 14.39 -0.43
N ALA A 153 5.61 14.64 0.79
CA ALA A 153 5.22 13.82 1.93
C ALA A 153 3.74 14.08 2.26
N GLN A 154 2.84 13.86 1.29
CA GLN A 154 1.45 13.59 1.61
C GLN A 154 1.41 12.10 1.91
N SER A 155 1.33 11.82 3.22
CA SER A 155 0.81 10.58 3.80
C SER A 155 0.19 9.68 2.74
N LEU A 156 0.87 8.58 2.42
CA LEU A 156 0.25 7.46 1.71
C LEU A 156 -1.13 7.24 2.38
N PRO A 157 -2.27 7.45 1.69
CA PRO A 157 -3.46 6.76 2.13
C PRO A 157 -3.07 5.29 2.03
N PHE A 158 -3.04 4.62 3.18
CA PHE A 158 -3.07 3.17 3.20
C PHE A 158 -4.34 2.79 2.45
N ILE A 159 -4.20 2.51 1.15
CA ILE A 159 -5.15 1.71 0.39
C ILE A 159 -4.97 0.27 0.86
#